data_AF-A0A356QQA3-F1
#
_entry.id   AF-A0A356QQA3-F1
#
_cell.length_a   1.000
_cell.length_b   1.000
_cell.length_c   1.000
_cell.angle_alpha   90.00
_cell.angle_beta   90.00
_cell.angle_gamma   90.00
#
_symmetry.space_group_name_H-M   'P 1'
#
loop_
_entity.id
_entity.type
_entity.pdbx_description
1 polymer ?
#
loop_
_entity_poly.entity_id
_entity_poly.type
_entity_poly.pdbx_seq_one_letter_code
_entity_poly.pdbx_strand_id
1 'polypeptide(L)'
;LTFSENPTVDPVLTLDPEAMTELAVEFADVNGVKKSEKRWMEKFGEWKRIVHGHDFGADADLSWEVDVLVPGEYQVSLNYAGEGRLVWHVGIDGGESIQNQQDSSHNYQTFPIGWLNFPKNGRYRVSVQCLEGDVEKASLHAILFDAVR
;
A
#
# COMPACT_ATOMS: atom_id res chain seq x y z
N LEU A 1 8.04 24.34 25.20
CA LEU A 1 8.48 22.96 25.49
C LEU A 1 9.99 22.93 25.35
N THR A 2 10.71 22.65 26.43
CA THR A 2 12.16 22.55 26.45
C THR A 2 12.49 21.15 26.92
N PHE A 3 12.99 20.31 26.02
CA PHE A 3 13.41 18.95 26.36
C PHE A 3 14.85 18.99 26.87
N SER A 4 15.18 18.20 27.89
CA SER A 4 16.53 18.08 28.44
C SER A 4 17.50 17.39 27.50
N GLU A 5 16.98 16.64 26.52
CA GLU A 5 17.75 15.93 25.49
C GLU A 5 17.07 16.14 24.13
N ASN A 6 17.84 15.92 23.05
CA ASN A 6 17.29 15.98 21.70
C ASN A 6 16.31 14.80 21.51
N PRO A 7 15.03 15.06 21.21
CA PRO A 7 14.07 13.98 20.99
C PRO A 7 14.49 13.15 19.78
N THR A 8 14.48 11.82 19.94
CA THR A 8 14.66 10.88 18.84
C THR A 8 13.28 10.49 18.32
N VAL A 9 13.04 10.69 17.03
CA VAL A 9 11.78 10.35 16.37
C VAL A 9 11.96 9.04 15.61
N ASP A 10 11.09 8.07 15.86
CA ASP A 10 10.95 6.88 15.03
C ASP A 10 9.99 7.19 13.87
N PRO A 11 10.46 7.18 12.60
CA PRO A 11 9.62 7.54 11.47
C PRO A 11 8.75 6.40 10.95
N VAL A 12 8.84 5.19 11.54
CA VAL A 12 8.10 4.01 11.06
C VAL A 12 6.59 4.22 11.24
N LEU A 13 5.84 3.85 10.20
CA LEU A 13 4.38 3.94 10.19
C LEU A 13 3.80 2.86 11.11
N THR A 14 2.70 3.16 11.79
CA THR A 14 2.05 2.22 12.70
C THR A 14 0.70 1.80 12.13
N LEU A 15 0.36 0.51 12.20
CA LEU A 15 -1.01 0.07 11.91
C LEU A 15 -1.91 0.39 13.10
N ASP A 16 -2.87 1.28 12.88
CA ASP A 16 -3.91 1.61 13.85
C ASP A 16 -4.87 0.40 13.99
N PRO A 17 -5.05 -0.14 15.21
CA PRO A 17 -5.95 -1.27 15.45
C PRO A 17 -7.43 -0.86 15.48
N GLU A 18 -7.73 0.43 15.57
CA GLU A 18 -9.08 0.96 15.72
C GLU A 18 -9.59 1.66 14.45
N ALA A 19 -8.70 2.13 13.59
CA ALA A 19 -9.03 2.81 12.34
C ALA A 19 -8.26 2.25 11.15
N MET A 20 -8.83 2.42 9.95
CA MET A 20 -8.15 2.06 8.72
C MET A 20 -6.85 2.87 8.57
N THR A 21 -5.75 2.16 8.35
CA THR A 21 -4.44 2.76 8.09
C THR A 21 -4.13 2.72 6.60
N GLU A 22 -3.86 3.88 6.01
CA GLU A 22 -3.42 4.01 4.62
C GLU A 22 -1.89 4.21 4.58
N LEU A 23 -1.19 3.36 3.84
CA LEU A 23 0.23 3.53 3.54
C LEU A 23 0.36 3.99 2.08
N ALA A 24 0.58 5.29 1.91
CA ALA A 24 0.73 5.89 0.59
C ALA A 24 2.03 5.46 -0.09
N VAL A 25 1.99 5.28 -1.41
CA VAL A 25 3.17 4.97 -2.23
C VAL A 25 4.24 6.07 -2.16
N GLU A 26 3.87 7.31 -1.81
CA GLU A 26 4.82 8.40 -1.56
C GLU A 26 5.93 7.98 -0.58
N PHE A 27 5.59 7.21 0.46
CA PHE A 27 6.51 6.77 1.51
C PHE A 27 7.05 5.35 1.31
N ALA A 28 6.72 4.69 0.20
CA ALA A 28 7.22 3.36 -0.10
C ALA A 28 8.71 3.38 -0.48
N ASP A 29 9.43 2.38 0.00
CA ASP A 29 10.67 1.90 -0.61
C ASP A 29 10.35 1.29 -1.98
N VAL A 30 11.27 1.46 -2.93
CA VAL A 30 11.06 1.10 -4.33
C VAL A 30 12.10 0.08 -4.77
N ASN A 31 11.65 -1.03 -5.36
CA ASN A 31 12.49 -1.99 -6.05
C ASN A 31 11.95 -2.21 -7.47
N GLY A 32 12.64 -1.69 -8.49
CA GLY A 32 12.26 -1.89 -9.90
C GLY A 32 10.98 -1.20 -10.39
N VAL A 33 10.16 -0.63 -9.50
CA VAL A 33 8.95 0.15 -9.83
C VAL A 33 9.30 1.62 -10.08
N LYS A 34 8.54 2.34 -10.90
CA LYS A 34 8.64 3.81 -10.99
C LYS A 34 7.67 4.49 -10.02
N LYS A 35 8.14 5.53 -9.35
CA LYS A 35 7.34 6.39 -8.47
C LYS A 35 7.31 7.81 -9.04
N SER A 36 6.12 8.34 -9.30
CA SER A 36 5.97 9.70 -9.85
C SER A 36 4.69 10.39 -9.36
N GLU A 37 4.59 11.71 -9.56
CA GLU A 37 3.39 12.49 -9.22
C GLU A 37 2.38 12.45 -10.37
N LYS A 38 1.11 12.30 -10.02
CA LYS A 38 -0.03 12.46 -10.93
C LYS A 38 -0.98 13.52 -10.40
N ARG A 39 -1.45 14.40 -11.29
CA ARG A 39 -2.42 15.45 -10.97
C ARG A 39 -3.49 15.54 -12.04
N TRP A 40 -4.74 15.75 -11.63
CA TRP A 40 -5.87 15.92 -12.53
C TRP A 40 -6.93 16.81 -11.88
N MET A 41 -7.81 17.34 -12.71
CA MET A 41 -8.95 18.13 -12.25
C MET A 41 -10.20 17.24 -12.30
N GLU A 42 -10.88 17.13 -11.18
CA GLU A 42 -12.18 16.46 -11.09
C GLU A 42 -13.25 17.24 -11.87
N LYS A 43 -14.38 16.58 -12.14
CA LYS A 43 -15.50 17.13 -12.91
C LYS A 43 -15.98 18.51 -12.41
N PHE A 44 -15.78 18.84 -11.13
CA PHE A 44 -16.20 20.09 -10.50
C PHE A 44 -15.04 21.05 -10.16
N GLY A 45 -13.87 20.87 -10.77
CA GLY A 45 -12.77 21.83 -10.66
C GLY A 45 -11.82 21.61 -9.48
N GLU A 46 -12.07 20.60 -8.64
CA GLU A 46 -11.13 20.22 -7.59
C GLU A 46 -9.88 19.59 -8.22
N TRP A 47 -8.70 20.11 -7.90
CA TRP A 47 -7.45 19.49 -8.30
C TRP A 47 -7.08 18.37 -7.33
N LYS A 48 -6.90 17.17 -7.86
CA LYS A 48 -6.32 16.04 -7.13
C LYS A 48 -4.84 15.94 -7.45
N ARG A 49 -4.06 15.52 -6.47
CA ARG A 49 -2.64 15.21 -6.55
C ARG A 49 -2.38 13.95 -5.76
N ILE A 50 -1.63 13.02 -6.35
CA ILE A 50 -1.15 11.80 -5.69
C ILE A 50 0.28 11.50 -6.14
N VAL A 51 0.95 10.65 -5.38
CA VAL A 51 2.10 9.88 -5.85
C VAL A 51 1.64 8.45 -6.10
N HIS A 52 2.07 7.87 -7.21
CA HIS A 52 1.70 6.52 -7.60
C HIS A 52 2.92 5.70 -8.05
N GLY A 53 2.78 4.39 -7.90
CA GLY A 53 3.67 3.35 -8.39
C GLY A 53 3.18 2.82 -9.72
N HIS A 54 4.06 2.74 -10.71
CA HIS A 54 3.73 2.27 -12.05
C HIS A 54 4.96 1.64 -12.74
N ASP A 55 4.76 1.13 -13.95
CA ASP A 55 5.76 0.38 -14.71
C ASP A 55 6.31 -0.81 -13.90
N PHE A 56 5.40 -1.62 -13.34
CA PHE A 56 5.77 -2.84 -12.61
C PHE A 56 6.47 -3.82 -13.57
N GLY A 57 7.74 -4.10 -13.31
CA GLY A 57 8.51 -5.14 -13.98
C GLY A 57 8.42 -6.49 -13.28
N ALA A 58 9.13 -7.49 -13.83
CA ALA A 58 9.34 -8.75 -13.14
C ALA A 58 10.07 -8.52 -11.81
N ASP A 59 9.56 -9.12 -10.73
CA ASP A 59 10.08 -9.02 -9.36
C ASP A 59 10.08 -7.58 -8.78
N ALA A 60 9.43 -6.62 -9.45
CA ALA A 60 9.37 -5.24 -9.01
C ALA A 60 8.29 -5.06 -7.93
N ASP A 61 8.64 -4.40 -6.83
CA ASP A 61 7.75 -4.19 -5.70
C ASP A 61 7.85 -2.78 -5.10
N LEU A 62 6.81 -2.45 -4.34
CA LEU A 62 6.79 -1.33 -3.41
C LEU A 62 6.63 -1.89 -2.01
N SER A 63 7.41 -1.38 -1.06
CA SER A 63 7.42 -1.92 0.30
C SER A 63 7.44 -0.84 1.37
N TRP A 64 6.92 -1.17 2.55
CA TRP A 64 6.87 -0.31 3.71
C TRP A 64 7.30 -1.10 4.95
N GLU A 65 8.05 -0.45 5.82
CA GLU A 65 8.21 -0.89 7.21
C GLU A 65 7.01 -0.38 8.02
N VAL A 66 6.35 -1.28 8.75
CA VAL A 66 5.21 -0.97 9.60
C VAL A 66 5.40 -1.55 11.00
N ASP A 67 4.97 -0.81 12.01
CA ASP A 67 4.87 -1.30 13.37
C ASP A 67 3.44 -1.75 13.66
N VAL A 68 3.29 -3.01 14.05
CA VAL A 68 1.99 -3.61 14.39
C VAL A 68 1.86 -3.64 15.90
N LEU A 69 0.95 -2.85 16.45
CA LEU A 69 0.74 -2.76 17.89
C LEU A 69 -0.09 -3.94 18.42
N VAL A 70 -1.10 -4.34 17.67
CA VAL A 70 -2.04 -5.41 18.04
C VAL A 70 -1.89 -6.54 17.02
N PRO A 71 -1.42 -7.74 17.43
CA PRO A 71 -1.40 -8.90 16.56
C PRO A 71 -2.82 -9.31 16.14
N GLY A 72 -2.97 -9.85 14.93
CA GLY A 72 -4.23 -10.37 14.45
C GLY A 72 -4.38 -10.30 12.94
N GLU A 73 -5.60 -10.56 12.49
CA GLU A 73 -6.00 -10.51 11.09
C GLU A 73 -6.30 -9.06 10.69
N TYR A 74 -5.75 -8.64 9.55
CA TYR A 74 -6.04 -7.35 8.94
C TYR A 74 -6.57 -7.55 7.54
N GLN A 75 -7.72 -6.94 7.23
CA GLN A 75 -8.19 -6.83 5.87
C GLN A 75 -7.29 -5.87 5.11
N VAL A 76 -6.72 -6.37 4.02
CA VAL A 76 -5.88 -5.59 3.12
C VAL A 76 -6.67 -5.17 1.91
N SER A 77 -6.56 -3.90 1.57
CA SER A 77 -7.11 -3.32 0.35
C SER A 77 -6.04 -2.55 -0.41
N LEU A 78 -6.19 -2.44 -1.72
CA LEU A 78 -5.33 -1.62 -2.56
C LEU A 78 -6.15 -0.49 -3.18
N ASN A 79 -5.62 0.73 -3.12
CA ASN A 79 -6.13 1.86 -3.90
C ASN A 79 -5.31 1.97 -5.19
N TYR A 80 -5.92 1.69 -6.34
CA TYR A 80 -5.22 1.68 -7.62
C TYR A 80 -6.14 2.04 -8.78
N ALA A 81 -5.51 2.36 -9.91
CA ALA A 81 -6.12 2.47 -11.23
C ALA A 81 -5.44 1.47 -12.19
N GLY A 82 -6.13 1.10 -13.26
CA GLY A 82 -5.65 0.13 -14.25
C GLY A 82 -6.57 -0.03 -15.44
N GLU A 83 -6.28 -1.04 -16.27
CA GLU A 83 -7.13 -1.49 -17.37
C GLU A 83 -7.33 -3.00 -17.30
N GLY A 84 -8.59 -3.44 -17.47
CA GLY A 84 -8.95 -4.86 -17.39
C GLY A 84 -8.71 -5.45 -16.00
N ARG A 85 -8.30 -6.72 -15.94
CA ARG A 85 -8.06 -7.42 -14.68
C ARG A 85 -6.58 -7.51 -14.37
N LEU A 86 -6.20 -7.05 -13.17
CA LEU A 86 -4.82 -7.09 -12.67
C LEU A 86 -4.69 -8.14 -11.58
N VAL A 87 -3.54 -8.81 -11.53
CA VAL A 87 -3.20 -9.75 -10.47
C VAL A 87 -2.23 -9.08 -9.51
N TRP A 88 -2.71 -8.81 -8.30
CA TRP A 88 -1.91 -8.21 -7.24
C TRP A 88 -1.44 -9.28 -6.26
N HIS A 89 -0.20 -9.15 -5.82
CA HIS A 89 0.37 -9.90 -4.71
C HIS A 89 0.76 -8.94 -3.59
N VAL A 90 0.40 -9.29 -2.36
CA VAL A 90 0.79 -8.56 -1.16
C VAL A 90 1.34 -9.54 -0.14
N GLY A 91 2.51 -9.24 0.41
CA GLY A 91 3.19 -10.14 1.34
C GLY A 91 3.81 -9.43 2.52
N ILE A 92 4.04 -10.22 3.56
CA ILE A 92 4.90 -9.89 4.70
C ILE A 92 6.22 -10.62 4.50
N ASP A 93 7.35 -9.94 4.67
CA ASP A 93 8.66 -10.58 4.57
C ASP A 93 8.81 -11.73 5.57
N GLY A 94 9.04 -12.94 5.04
CA GLY A 94 9.14 -14.17 5.84
C GLY A 94 7.83 -14.61 6.49
N GLY A 95 6.70 -14.02 6.09
CA GLY A 95 5.37 -14.26 6.66
C GLY A 95 4.35 -14.72 5.61
N GLU A 96 3.10 -14.35 5.87
CA GLU A 96 1.99 -14.65 4.98
C GLU A 96 1.98 -13.76 3.74
N SER A 97 1.38 -14.27 2.66
CA SER A 97 1.06 -13.46 1.50
C SER A 97 -0.30 -13.84 0.90
N ILE A 98 -0.87 -12.90 0.17
CA ILE A 98 -2.12 -13.02 -0.56
C ILE A 98 -1.92 -12.64 -2.02
N GLN A 99 -2.66 -13.29 -2.90
CA GLN A 99 -2.70 -12.97 -4.33
C GLN A 99 -4.14 -12.97 -4.81
N ASN A 100 -4.54 -11.92 -5.52
CA ASN A 100 -5.93 -11.76 -5.98
C ASN A 100 -5.99 -11.10 -7.36
N GLN A 101 -6.86 -11.63 -8.23
CA GLN A 101 -7.17 -11.05 -9.53
C GLN A 101 -8.44 -10.20 -9.46
N GLN A 102 -8.28 -8.88 -9.45
CA GLN A 102 -9.39 -7.93 -9.37
C GLN A 102 -9.58 -7.17 -10.69
N ASP A 103 -10.82 -6.74 -10.93
CA ASP A 103 -11.13 -5.83 -12.02
C ASP A 103 -10.62 -4.42 -11.69
N SER A 104 -10.36 -3.62 -12.72
CA SER A 104 -9.75 -2.31 -12.56
C SER A 104 -10.42 -1.25 -13.42
N SER A 105 -10.18 0.01 -13.06
CA SER A 105 -10.75 1.17 -13.73
C SER A 105 -9.70 2.25 -13.94
N HIS A 106 -9.95 3.13 -14.90
CA HIS A 106 -9.09 4.27 -15.20
C HIS A 106 -9.03 5.32 -14.06
N ASN A 107 -10.03 5.34 -13.17
CA ASN A 107 -10.02 6.13 -11.94
C ASN A 107 -9.53 5.27 -10.76
N TYR A 108 -8.96 5.94 -9.75
CA TYR A 108 -8.50 5.30 -8.53
C TYR A 108 -9.68 4.83 -7.68
N GLN A 109 -9.69 3.55 -7.36
CA GLN A 109 -10.69 2.93 -6.49
C GLN A 109 -9.98 1.99 -5.51
N THR A 110 -10.59 1.80 -4.35
CA THR A 110 -10.10 0.88 -3.33
C THR A 110 -10.81 -0.45 -3.44
N PHE A 111 -10.04 -1.53 -3.59
CA PHE A 111 -10.57 -2.90 -3.66
C PHE A 111 -9.96 -3.77 -2.55
N PRO A 112 -10.78 -4.53 -1.80
CA PRO A 112 -10.27 -5.52 -0.86
C PRO A 112 -9.61 -6.67 -1.63
N ILE A 113 -8.41 -7.07 -1.21
CA ILE A 113 -7.64 -8.12 -1.89
C ILE A 113 -7.53 -9.41 -1.06
N GLY A 114 -7.68 -9.34 0.26
CA GLY A 114 -7.58 -10.49 1.15
C GLY A 114 -7.25 -10.07 2.58
N TRP A 115 -6.95 -11.04 3.43
CA TRP A 115 -6.55 -10.83 4.81
C TRP A 115 -5.08 -11.24 4.99
N LEU A 116 -4.36 -10.53 5.85
CA LEU A 116 -3.03 -10.90 6.31
C LEU A 116 -3.02 -10.97 7.83
N ASN A 117 -2.43 -12.03 8.36
CA ASN A 117 -2.24 -12.23 9.79
C ASN A 117 -0.88 -11.73 10.24
N PHE A 118 -0.87 -10.85 11.24
CA PHE A 118 0.32 -10.46 11.97
C PHE A 118 0.36 -11.23 13.30
N PRO A 119 1.17 -12.30 13.43
CA PRO A 119 1.08 -13.22 14.55
C PRO A 119 1.59 -12.64 15.88
N LYS A 120 2.40 -11.58 15.82
CA LYS A 120 2.98 -10.89 16.97
C LYS A 120 3.00 -9.39 16.73
N ASN A 121 3.15 -8.63 17.80
CA ASN A 121 3.41 -7.20 17.70
C ASN A 121 4.86 -6.95 17.29
N GLY A 122 5.11 -5.77 16.72
CA GLY A 122 6.44 -5.31 16.31
C GLY A 122 6.52 -4.96 14.84
N ARG A 123 7.77 -4.82 14.35
CA ARG A 123 8.03 -4.36 12.99
C ARG A 123 7.90 -5.48 11.96
N TYR A 124 7.27 -5.15 10.85
CA TYR A 124 7.13 -5.98 9.68
C TYR A 124 7.46 -5.16 8.43
N ARG A 125 8.00 -5.83 7.42
CA ARG A 125 8.06 -5.29 6.06
C ARG A 125 6.90 -5.87 5.26
N VAL A 126 6.05 -5.00 4.71
CA VAL A 126 4.96 -5.37 3.82
C VAL A 126 5.28 -4.90 2.41
N SER A 127 4.96 -5.71 1.40
CA SER A 127 5.24 -5.41 0.00
C SER A 127 4.04 -5.64 -0.91
N VAL A 128 3.98 -4.91 -2.02
CA VAL A 128 2.95 -5.01 -3.06
C VAL A 128 3.60 -5.15 -4.42
N GLN A 129 3.11 -6.10 -5.22
CA GLN A 129 3.54 -6.38 -6.60
C GLN A 129 2.33 -6.49 -7.53
N CYS A 130 2.47 -6.04 -8.78
CA CYS A 130 1.53 -6.33 -9.86
C CYS A 130 2.15 -7.41 -10.76
N LEU A 131 1.61 -8.63 -10.72
CA LEU A 131 2.22 -9.80 -11.35
C LEU A 131 1.75 -10.04 -12.79
N GLU A 132 0.46 -9.87 -13.04
CA GLU A 132 -0.17 -10.19 -14.33
C GLU A 132 -1.28 -9.19 -14.70
N GLY A 133 -1.70 -9.24 -15.95
CA GLY A 133 -2.64 -8.30 -16.56
C GLY A 133 -1.92 -7.25 -17.40
N ASP A 134 -2.57 -6.12 -17.67
CA ASP A 134 -1.93 -4.98 -18.33
C ASP A 134 -1.09 -4.18 -17.31
N VAL A 135 0.04 -4.76 -16.90
CA VAL A 135 0.93 -4.21 -15.86
C VAL A 135 1.50 -2.84 -16.22
N GLU A 136 1.57 -2.50 -17.50
CA GLU A 136 1.96 -1.16 -17.97
C GLU A 136 0.91 -0.10 -17.64
N LYS A 137 -0.36 -0.50 -17.49
CA LYS A 137 -1.46 0.37 -17.04
C LYS A 137 -1.65 0.37 -15.53
N ALA A 138 -1.02 -0.56 -14.81
CA ALA A 138 -1.14 -0.67 -13.37
C ALA A 138 -0.58 0.58 -12.67
N SER A 139 -1.36 1.11 -11.74
CA SER A 139 -1.10 2.41 -11.13
C SER A 139 -1.53 2.39 -9.67
N LEU A 140 -0.62 1.99 -8.77
CA LEU A 140 -0.89 1.84 -7.34
C LEU A 140 -0.73 3.18 -6.60
N HIS A 141 -1.70 3.57 -5.78
CA HIS A 141 -1.60 4.78 -4.95
C HIS A 141 -1.32 4.46 -3.48
N ALA A 142 -1.96 3.44 -2.92
CA ALA A 142 -1.79 3.07 -1.52
C ALA A 142 -2.17 1.60 -1.26
N ILE A 143 -1.62 1.07 -0.16
CA ILE A 143 -2.12 -0.13 0.52
C ILE A 143 -2.83 0.30 1.80
N LEU A 144 -3.94 -0.35 2.13
CA LEU A 144 -4.79 -0.03 3.27
C LEU A 144 -4.99 -1.27 4.14
N PHE A 145 -4.92 -1.08 5.45
CA PHE A 145 -5.11 -2.11 6.46
C PHE A 145 -6.27 -1.72 7.39
N ASP A 146 -7.19 -2.65 7.61
CA ASP A 146 -8.28 -2.52 8.58
C ASP A 146 -8.29 -3.75 9.48
N ALA A 147 -8.24 -3.55 10.80
CA ALA A 147 -8.19 -4.67 11.74
C ALA A 147 -9.52 -5.43 11.75
N VAL A 148 -9.45 -6.75 11.58
CA VAL A 148 -10.63 -7.62 11.65
C VAL A 148 -10.99 -7.87 13.11
N ARG A 149 -12.23 -7.57 13.49
CA ARG A 149 -12.74 -7.71 14.87
C ARG A 149 -13.75 -8.83 15.01
#